data_AF-A0A6M0RD60-F1
#
_entry.id   AF-A0A6M0RD60-F1
#
_cell.length_a   1.000
_cell.length_b   1.000
_cell.length_c   1.000
_cell.angle_alpha   90.00
_cell.angle_beta   90.00
_cell.angle_gamma   90.00
#
_symmetry.space_group_name_H-M   'P 1'
#
loop_
_entity.id
_entity.type
_entity.pdbx_description
1 polymer ?
#
loop_
_entity_poly.entity_id
_entity_poly.type
_entity_poly.pdbx_seq_one_letter_code
_entity_poly.pdbx_strand_id
1 'polypeptide(L)'
;MFELIYPTITAIQVVAAQPKPADLRNISYIQERDLVELSEVVYLVKIYVDEKPPISNMSWDIYFDNYKLRKYGEFSAGFYIKTVNPNFLSENAGKEIRFSIDGINFHDSGQRIPDTAINLEPEFSFLSSTLPNEVVDLPTQEQALEN
;
A
#
# COMPACT_ATOMS: atom_id res chain seq x y z
N MET A 1 29.18 -19.41 -1.55
CA MET A 1 28.84 -18.01 -1.87
C MET A 1 27.34 -18.01 -2.09
N PHE A 2 26.57 -17.37 -1.22
CA PHE A 2 25.12 -17.23 -1.43
C PHE A 2 24.94 -16.07 -2.38
N GLU A 3 24.31 -16.32 -3.53
CA GLU A 3 23.89 -15.27 -4.44
C GLU A 3 22.65 -14.61 -3.83
N LEU A 4 22.73 -13.30 -3.63
CA LEU A 4 21.59 -12.54 -3.11
C LEU A 4 20.59 -12.36 -4.26
N ILE A 5 19.47 -13.06 -4.17
CA ILE A 5 18.37 -12.94 -5.12
C ILE A 5 17.43 -11.85 -4.62
N TYR A 6 17.34 -10.76 -5.39
CA TYR A 6 16.41 -9.67 -5.10
C TYR A 6 14.99 -10.03 -5.55
N PRO A 7 13.95 -9.61 -4.80
CA PRO A 7 12.57 -9.85 -5.21
C PRO A 7 12.27 -9.14 -6.54
N THR A 8 11.70 -9.89 -7.48
CA THR A 8 11.21 -9.32 -8.74
C THR A 8 9.74 -8.98 -8.57
N ILE A 9 9.39 -7.70 -8.78
CA ILE A 9 8.00 -7.23 -8.67
C ILE A 9 7.25 -7.57 -9.95
N THR A 10 6.12 -8.27 -9.81
CA THR A 10 5.28 -8.71 -10.93
C THR A 10 4.09 -7.79 -11.15
N ALA A 11 3.53 -7.25 -10.07
CA ALA A 11 2.39 -6.36 -10.10
C ALA A 11 2.34 -5.48 -8.85
N ILE A 12 1.69 -4.33 -8.97
CA ILE A 12 1.36 -3.46 -7.84
C ILE A 12 -0.13 -3.17 -7.92
N GLN A 13 -0.84 -3.38 -6.82
CA GLN A 13 -2.28 -3.14 -6.72
C GLN A 13 -2.55 -2.26 -5.50
N VAL A 14 -3.47 -1.32 -5.64
CA VAL A 14 -3.98 -0.55 -4.50
C VAL A 14 -5.43 -0.96 -4.27
N VAL A 15 -5.76 -1.35 -3.03
CA VAL A 15 -7.08 -1.83 -2.65
C VAL A 15 -7.58 -1.04 -1.43
N ALA A 16 -8.82 -0.55 -1.51
CA ALA A 16 -9.52 -0.01 -0.35
C ALA A 16 -10.13 -1.16 0.47
N ALA A 17 -10.02 -1.10 1.79
CA ALA A 17 -10.52 -2.11 2.71
C ALA A 17 -11.16 -1.47 3.95
N GLN A 18 -11.97 -2.25 4.66
CA GLN A 18 -12.57 -1.83 5.92
C GLN A 18 -11.50 -1.52 6.97
N PRO A 19 -11.63 -0.41 7.71
CA PRO A 19 -10.69 -0.09 8.79
C PRO A 19 -10.91 -1.03 9.99
N LYS A 20 -9.83 -1.35 10.70
CA LYS A 20 -9.92 -2.00 12.02
C LYS A 20 -10.08 -0.94 13.11
N PRO A 21 -10.47 -1.32 14.35
CA PRO A 21 -10.59 -0.35 15.45
C PRO A 21 -9.32 0.48 15.72
N ALA A 22 -8.14 -0.07 15.43
CA ALA A 22 -6.88 0.67 15.55
C ALA A 22 -6.69 1.70 14.42
N ASP A 23 -7.17 1.40 13.22
CA ASP A 23 -7.10 2.30 12.06
C ASP A 23 -8.09 3.45 12.24
N LEU A 24 -9.31 3.18 12.74
CA LEU A 24 -10.29 4.21 13.09
C LEU A 24 -9.73 5.21 14.10
N ARG A 25 -9.04 4.73 15.15
CA ARG A 25 -8.36 5.61 16.11
C ARG A 25 -7.30 6.49 15.45
N ASN A 26 -6.56 5.95 14.48
CA ASN A 26 -5.54 6.71 13.75
C ASN A 26 -6.17 7.74 12.81
N ILE A 27 -7.28 7.37 12.15
CA ILE A 27 -8.07 8.28 11.31
C ILE A 27 -8.57 9.45 12.15
N SER A 28 -9.26 9.19 13.26
CA SER A 28 -9.75 10.25 14.16
C SER A 28 -8.61 11.14 14.65
N TYR A 29 -7.48 10.56 15.04
CA TYR A 29 -6.31 11.32 15.47
C TYR A 29 -5.78 12.26 14.37
N ILE A 30 -5.68 11.80 13.13
CA ILE A 30 -5.21 12.62 12.00
C ILE A 30 -6.22 13.73 11.69
N GLN A 31 -7.53 13.40 11.68
CA GLN A 31 -8.58 14.39 11.43
C GLN A 31 -8.54 15.52 12.47
N GLU A 32 -8.40 15.19 13.75
CA GLU A 32 -8.29 16.17 14.84
C GLU A 32 -7.00 16.99 14.76
N ARG A 33 -5.87 16.34 14.47
CA ARG A 33 -4.55 16.99 14.47
C ARG A 33 -4.36 17.91 13.27
N ASP A 34 -4.74 17.43 12.09
CA ASP A 34 -4.45 18.09 10.82
C ASP A 34 -5.65 18.89 10.28
N LEU A 35 -6.80 18.86 10.99
CA LEU A 35 -8.05 19.53 10.64
C LEU A 35 -8.54 19.17 9.23
N VAL A 36 -8.42 17.88 8.88
CA VAL A 36 -8.84 17.34 7.59
C VAL A 36 -10.00 16.37 7.80
N GLU A 37 -10.89 16.26 6.82
CA GLU A 37 -11.86 15.16 6.77
C GLU A 37 -11.24 13.98 6.03
N LEU A 38 -11.20 12.82 6.69
CA LEU A 38 -10.73 11.57 6.11
C LEU A 38 -11.91 10.60 6.02
N SER A 39 -11.99 9.87 4.91
CA SER A 39 -12.89 8.73 4.80
C SER A 39 -12.47 7.63 5.78
N GLU A 40 -13.45 6.90 6.34
CA GLU A 40 -13.21 5.74 7.18
C GLU A 40 -12.77 4.52 6.35
N VAL A 41 -11.65 4.66 5.64
CA VAL A 41 -11.12 3.68 4.69
C VAL A 41 -9.64 3.46 4.96
N VAL A 42 -9.20 2.22 4.76
CA VAL A 42 -7.77 1.87 4.73
C VAL A 42 -7.39 1.52 3.31
N TYR A 43 -6.24 2.04 2.86
CA TYR A 43 -5.63 1.65 1.60
C TYR A 43 -4.50 0.65 1.83
N LEU A 44 -4.55 -0.44 1.09
CA LEU A 44 -3.52 -1.47 1.03
C LEU A 44 -2.82 -1.38 -0.32
N VAL A 45 -1.54 -1.01 -0.32
CA VAL A 45 -0.67 -1.10 -1.51
C VAL A 45 -0.03 -2.48 -1.49
N LYS A 46 -0.52 -3.39 -2.32
CA LYS A 46 -0.01 -4.75 -2.49
C LYS A 46 1.08 -4.73 -3.55
N ILE A 47 2.23 -5.27 -3.20
CA ILE A 47 3.40 -5.45 -4.07
C ILE A 47 3.58 -6.95 -4.23
N TYR A 48 3.24 -7.44 -5.43
CA TYR A 48 3.38 -8.84 -5.80
C TYR A 48 4.80 -9.13 -6.24
N VAL A 49 5.34 -10.27 -5.81
CA VAL A 49 6.68 -10.71 -6.20
C VAL A 49 6.63 -12.14 -6.74
N ASP A 50 7.47 -12.46 -7.73
CA ASP A 50 7.54 -13.81 -8.32
C ASP A 50 7.93 -14.87 -7.28
N GLU A 51 9.00 -14.58 -6.54
CA GLU A 51 9.48 -15.40 -5.45
C GLU A 51 9.70 -14.52 -4.23
N LYS A 52 9.15 -14.94 -3.10
CA LYS A 52 9.51 -14.32 -1.84
C LYS A 52 10.99 -14.58 -1.57
N PRO A 53 11.73 -13.57 -1.13
CA PRO A 53 13.09 -13.81 -0.73
C PRO A 53 13.09 -14.81 0.43
N PRO A 54 14.05 -15.75 0.46
CA PRO A 54 14.11 -16.76 1.50
C PRO A 54 14.15 -16.09 2.88
N ILE A 55 13.47 -16.71 3.85
CA ILE A 55 13.50 -16.25 5.25
C ILE A 55 14.96 -16.23 5.68
N SER A 56 15.53 -15.02 5.75
CA SER A 56 16.89 -14.78 6.14
C SER A 56 16.89 -13.91 7.39
N ASN A 57 17.98 -13.92 8.15
CA ASN A 57 18.15 -13.00 9.27
C ASN A 57 18.26 -11.53 8.83
N MET A 58 18.23 -11.24 7.52
CA MET A 58 18.26 -9.90 6.94
C MET A 58 16.83 -9.51 6.53
N SER A 59 16.30 -8.46 7.16
CA SER A 59 15.05 -7.83 6.76
C SER A 59 15.25 -7.03 5.48
N TRP A 60 14.34 -7.14 4.53
CA TRP A 60 14.35 -6.32 3.32
C TRP A 60 13.87 -4.91 3.63
N ASP A 61 14.69 -3.92 3.36
CA ASP A 61 14.25 -2.54 3.35
C ASP A 61 13.65 -2.22 1.98
N ILE A 62 12.40 -1.75 1.98
CA ILE A 62 11.69 -1.30 0.79
C ILE A 62 11.73 0.23 0.75
N TYR A 63 12.06 0.77 -0.42
CA TYR A 63 12.14 2.21 -0.64
C TYR A 63 11.24 2.64 -1.79
N PHE A 64 10.67 3.83 -1.67
CA PHE A 64 10.07 4.58 -2.77
C PHE A 64 11.03 5.72 -3.13
N ASP A 65 11.76 5.57 -4.24
CA ASP A 65 12.99 6.32 -4.54
C ASP A 65 13.98 6.30 -3.37
N ASN A 66 14.07 7.42 -2.64
CA ASN A 66 14.96 7.61 -1.49
C ASN A 66 14.20 7.52 -0.15
N TYR A 67 12.89 7.31 -0.16
CA TYR A 67 12.06 7.21 1.03
C TYR A 67 11.99 5.76 1.52
N LYS A 68 12.66 5.47 2.64
CA LYS A 68 12.57 4.17 3.31
C LYS A 68 11.19 3.97 3.93
N LEU A 69 10.50 2.89 3.55
CA LEU A 69 9.28 2.47 4.21
C LEU A 69 9.60 1.95 5.61
N ARG A 70 9.07 2.62 6.64
CA ARG A 70 9.29 2.26 8.04
C ARG A 70 8.62 0.95 8.43
N LYS A 71 7.49 0.64 7.78
CA LYS A 71 6.67 -0.52 8.10
C LYS A 71 5.95 -1.00 6.85
N TYR A 72 6.06 -2.29 6.60
CA TYR A 72 5.29 -3.04 5.61
C TYR A 72 4.90 -4.38 6.26
N GLY A 73 3.89 -5.04 5.71
CA GLY A 73 3.52 -6.40 6.05
C GLY A 73 3.78 -7.36 4.91
N GLU A 74 3.63 -8.65 5.16
CA GLU A 74 3.76 -9.70 4.16
C GLU A 74 2.43 -10.44 4.01
N PHE A 75 2.11 -10.85 2.79
CA PHE A 75 0.98 -11.73 2.45
C PHE A 75 1.47 -12.81 1.48
N SER A 76 0.67 -13.84 1.17
CA SER A 76 1.11 -15.02 0.40
C SER A 76 1.91 -14.68 -0.87
N ALA A 77 1.45 -13.70 -1.66
CA ALA A 77 2.06 -13.34 -2.94
C ALA A 77 3.03 -12.15 -2.88
N GLY A 78 3.36 -11.62 -1.69
CA GLY A 78 4.40 -10.59 -1.55
C GLY A 78 4.28 -9.70 -0.32
N PHE A 79 4.43 -8.39 -0.54
CA PHE A 79 4.46 -7.37 0.51
C PHE A 79 3.25 -6.45 0.42
N TYR A 80 2.82 -5.86 1.53
CA TYR A 80 1.80 -4.83 1.49
C TYR A 80 2.13 -3.67 2.43
N ILE A 81 1.64 -2.49 2.06
CA ILE A 81 1.74 -1.28 2.87
C ILE A 81 0.34 -0.85 3.22
N LYS A 82 0.11 -0.62 4.51
CA LYS A 82 -1.16 -0.13 5.02
C LYS A 82 -1.08 1.36 5.33
N THR A 83 -1.95 2.15 4.74
CA THR A 83 -2.07 3.59 5.02
C THR A 83 -3.53 4.00 5.17
N VAL A 84 -3.79 4.93 6.08
CA VAL A 84 -5.06 5.67 6.20
C VAL A 84 -4.95 7.08 5.63
N ASN A 85 -3.73 7.51 5.27
CA ASN A 85 -3.50 8.81 4.67
C ASN A 85 -3.72 8.69 3.15
N PRO A 86 -4.75 9.33 2.58
CA PRO A 86 -5.00 9.31 1.14
C PRO A 86 -3.87 9.98 0.36
N ASN A 87 -3.22 11.00 0.95
CA ASN A 87 -2.12 11.70 0.31
C ASN A 87 -0.89 10.81 0.14
N PHE A 88 -0.73 9.75 0.95
CA PHE A 88 0.42 8.84 0.84
C PHE A 88 0.56 8.28 -0.58
N LEU A 89 -0.56 7.95 -1.22
CA LEU A 89 -0.52 7.40 -2.57
C LEU A 89 -0.13 8.47 -3.59
N SER A 90 -0.74 9.66 -3.50
CA SER A 90 -0.40 10.80 -4.39
C SER A 90 1.04 11.29 -4.22
N GLU A 91 1.57 11.31 -2.99
CA GLU A 91 2.93 11.76 -2.67
C GLU A 91 4.00 10.77 -3.15
N ASN A 92 3.61 9.51 -3.37
CA ASN A 92 4.51 8.44 -3.77
C ASN A 92 4.23 7.90 -5.18
N ALA A 93 3.21 8.42 -5.87
CA ALA A 93 2.92 8.12 -7.25
C ALA A 93 4.14 8.34 -8.15
N GLY A 94 4.39 7.41 -9.07
CA GLY A 94 5.49 7.48 -10.02
C GLY A 94 6.89 7.19 -9.44
N LYS A 95 7.04 7.08 -8.11
CA LYS A 95 8.32 6.75 -7.47
C LYS A 95 8.72 5.30 -7.76
N GLU A 96 10.00 5.08 -7.96
CA GLU A 96 10.57 3.77 -8.21
C GLU A 96 10.61 2.94 -6.92
N ILE A 97 10.25 1.66 -7.01
CA ILE A 97 10.39 0.74 -5.87
C ILE A 97 11.80 0.16 -5.89
N ARG A 98 12.50 0.28 -4.77
CA ARG A 98 13.85 -0.27 -4.59
C ARG A 98 13.93 -1.17 -3.37
N PHE A 99 14.79 -2.17 -3.44
CA PHE A 99 15.08 -3.08 -2.34
C PHE A 99 16.51 -2.91 -1.85
N SER A 100 16.71 -3.04 -0.55
CA SER A 100 18.03 -3.10 0.07
C SER A 100 18.01 -4.05 1.27
N ILE A 101 19.17 -4.63 1.60
CA ILE A 101 19.36 -5.45 2.81
C ILE A 101 20.28 -4.77 3.84
N ASP A 102 20.99 -3.72 3.43
CA ASP A 102 22.01 -3.02 4.23
C ASP A 102 21.78 -1.51 4.27
N GLY A 103 20.82 -0.99 3.50
CA GLY A 103 20.52 0.43 3.35
C GLY A 103 21.57 1.21 2.56
N ILE A 104 22.53 0.52 1.93
CA ILE A 104 23.65 1.11 1.18
C ILE A 104 23.58 0.68 -0.29
N ASN A 105 23.36 -0.61 -0.53
CA ASN A 105 23.23 -1.18 -1.87
C ASN A 105 21.76 -1.29 -2.23
N PHE A 106 21.38 -0.61 -3.31
CA PHE A 106 20.01 -0.54 -3.79
C PHE A 106 19.86 -1.37 -5.06
N HIS A 107 18.77 -2.12 -5.13
CA HIS A 107 18.34 -2.80 -6.32
C HIS A 107 17.04 -2.18 -6.82
N ASP A 108 17.10 -1.62 -8.02
CA ASP A 108 15.94 -1.08 -8.71
C ASP A 108 15.06 -2.22 -9.20
N SER A 109 13.79 -2.22 -8.79
CA SER A 109 12.84 -3.24 -9.24
C SER A 109 12.36 -3.03 -10.68
N GLY A 110 12.64 -1.86 -11.27
CA GLY A 110 12.09 -1.43 -12.56
C GLY A 110 10.59 -1.09 -12.51
N GLN A 111 9.93 -1.24 -11.36
CA GLN A 111 8.52 -0.92 -11.16
C GLN A 111 8.34 0.39 -10.40
N ARG A 112 7.22 1.05 -10.67
CA ARG A 112 6.86 2.33 -10.05
C ARG A 112 5.50 2.21 -9.38
N ILE A 113 5.32 3.01 -8.32
CA ILE A 113 4.00 3.13 -7.69
C ILE A 113 3.01 3.68 -8.72
N PRO A 114 1.86 3.02 -8.95
CA PRO A 114 0.91 3.44 -9.96
C PRO A 114 0.43 4.88 -9.74
N ASP A 115 0.46 5.68 -10.80
CA ASP A 115 -0.13 7.02 -10.82
C ASP A 115 -1.65 6.97 -10.63
N THR A 116 -2.27 5.80 -10.83
CA THR A 116 -3.69 5.52 -10.55
C THR A 116 -4.06 5.71 -9.07
N ALA A 117 -3.10 5.93 -8.18
CA ALA A 117 -3.30 6.60 -6.90
C ALA A 117 -4.14 7.89 -6.99
N ILE A 118 -4.07 8.60 -8.13
CA ILE A 118 -4.80 9.84 -8.42
C ILE A 118 -6.22 9.55 -8.91
N ASN A 119 -6.50 8.36 -9.46
CA ASN A 119 -7.85 7.87 -9.82
C ASN A 119 -8.40 6.90 -8.76
N LEU A 120 -7.94 7.03 -7.52
CA LEU A 120 -8.76 6.76 -6.35
C LEU A 120 -9.49 8.04 -5.94
N GLU A 121 -9.85 8.91 -6.90
CA GLU A 121 -11.18 9.49 -6.75
C GLU A 121 -12.10 8.31 -6.50
N PRO A 122 -12.89 8.34 -5.42
CA PRO A 122 -13.91 7.34 -5.29
C PRO A 122 -14.66 7.36 -6.62
N GLU A 123 -14.92 6.22 -7.25
CA GLU A 123 -15.99 6.15 -8.24
C GLU A 123 -17.36 6.36 -7.52
N PHE A 124 -17.48 7.45 -6.76
CA PHE A 124 -18.64 7.95 -6.06
C PHE A 124 -18.89 9.40 -6.49
N SER A 125 -18.97 9.61 -7.80
CA SER A 125 -19.71 10.67 -8.51
C SER A 125 -19.24 10.50 -9.95
N PHE A 126 -19.96 9.88 -10.87
CA PHE A 126 -21.23 10.34 -11.41
C PHE A 126 -21.96 9.17 -12.11
N LEU A 127 -22.97 8.61 -11.46
CA LEU A 127 -24.27 8.43 -12.08
C LEU A 127 -25.31 8.84 -11.04
N SER A 128 -25.66 10.14 -11.09
CA SER A 128 -26.87 10.62 -10.46
C SER A 128 -28.05 9.87 -11.09
N SER A 129 -28.71 9.03 -10.30
CA SER A 129 -30.18 8.88 -10.20
C SER A 129 -30.61 7.43 -9.93
N THR A 130 -30.29 6.88 -8.75
CA THR A 130 -31.18 5.93 -8.04
C THR A 130 -30.64 5.59 -6.65
N LEU A 131 -31.32 6.12 -5.62
CA LEU A 131 -31.38 5.68 -4.21
C LEU A 131 -30.17 6.01 -3.28
N PRO A 132 -30.43 6.60 -2.10
CA PRO A 132 -29.43 6.81 -1.05
C PRO A 132 -29.41 5.58 -0.13
N ASN A 133 -28.39 4.72 -0.20
CA ASN A 133 -27.94 3.77 0.84
C ASN A 133 -27.13 2.57 0.31
N GLU A 134 -26.49 2.64 -0.86
CA GLU A 134 -25.51 1.60 -1.21
C GLU A 134 -24.21 1.83 -0.44
N VAL A 135 -24.13 1.23 0.75
CA VAL A 135 -22.87 0.95 1.43
C VAL A 135 -22.09 0.05 0.47
N VAL A 136 -21.08 0.60 -0.22
CA VAL A 136 -20.11 -0.24 -0.93
C VAL A 136 -19.45 -1.11 0.13
N ASP A 137 -19.78 -2.40 0.12
CA ASP A 137 -19.24 -3.37 1.06
C ASP A 137 -17.77 -3.59 0.73
N LEU A 138 -16.91 -2.75 1.31
CA LEU A 138 -15.47 -2.89 1.17
C LEU A 138 -15.05 -4.24 1.75
N PRO A 139 -14.07 -4.93 1.17
CA PRO A 139 -13.56 -6.17 1.76
C PRO A 139 -12.92 -5.89 3.12
N THR A 140 -12.90 -6.90 3.99
CA THR A 140 -12.04 -6.84 5.17
C THR A 140 -10.56 -6.78 4.76
N GLN A 141 -9.69 -6.34 5.66
CA GLN A 141 -8.25 -6.31 5.38
C GLN A 141 -7.71 -7.72 5.10
N GLU A 142 -8.26 -8.74 5.75
CA GLU A 142 -7.93 -10.14 5.51
C GLU A 142 -8.31 -10.56 4.10
N GLN A 143 -9.56 -10.31 3.68
CA GLN A 143 -10.05 -10.63 2.34
C GLN A 143 -9.26 -9.90 1.24
N ALA A 144 -8.90 -8.64 1.48
CA ALA A 144 -8.09 -7.87 0.54
C ALA A 144 -6.66 -8.46 0.36
N LEU A 145 -6.18 -9.22 1.34
CA LEU A 145 -4.85 -9.86 1.33
C LEU A 145 -4.89 -11.33 0.91
N GLU A 146 -6.06 -11.92 0.65
CA GLU A 146 -6.22 -13.34 0.29
C GLU A 146 -5.87 -13.70 -1.17
N ASN A 147 -5.39 -12.74 -1.97
CA ASN A 147 -4.97 -12.96 -3.37
C ASN A 147 -3.52 -12.55 -3.61
#